data_AF-P59867-F1
#
_entry.id   AF-P59867-F1
#
_cell.length_a   1.000
_cell.length_b   1.000
_cell.length_c   1.000
_cell.angle_alpha   90.00
_cell.angle_beta   90.00
_cell.angle_gamma   90.00
#
_symmetry.space_group_name_H-M   'P 1'
#
loop_
_entity.id
_entity.type
_entity.pdbx_description
1 polymer ?
#
loop_
_entity_poly.entity_id
_entity_poly.type
_entity_poly.pdbx_seq_one_letter_code
_entity_poly.pdbx_strand_id
1 'polypeptide(L)' 'ASCRTPKDCADPCRKETGCPYGKCMNRKCKCNRC' A
#
# COMPACT_ATOMS: atom_id res chain seq x y z
N ALA A 1 8.20 0.63 -5.33
CA ALA A 1 7.48 -0.63 -5.57
C ALA A 1 6.40 -0.40 -6.62
N SER A 2 6.45 -1.14 -7.74
CA SER A 2 5.37 -1.13 -8.74
C SER A 2 4.26 -2.06 -8.28
N CYS A 3 3.18 -1.53 -7.73
CA CYS A 3 2.04 -2.36 -7.32
C CYS A 3 1.17 -2.72 -8.53
N ARG A 4 0.51 -3.88 -8.47
CA ARG A 4 -0.49 -4.32 -9.45
C ARG A 4 -1.89 -4.37 -8.84
N THR A 5 -1.95 -4.69 -7.55
CA THR A 5 -3.16 -4.82 -6.75
C THR A 5 -3.00 -4.07 -5.44
N PRO A 6 -4.10 -3.70 -4.75
CA PRO A 6 -4.03 -3.13 -3.40
C PRO A 6 -3.27 -4.02 -2.40
N LYS A 7 -3.28 -5.36 -2.60
CA LYS A 7 -2.58 -6.32 -1.74
C LYS A 7 -1.06 -6.17 -1.80
N ASP A 8 -0.49 -5.77 -2.94
CA ASP A 8 0.96 -5.50 -3.07
C ASP A 8 1.40 -4.33 -2.17
N CYS A 9 0.46 -3.47 -1.78
CA CYS A 9 0.69 -2.34 -0.90
C CYS A 9 0.49 -2.68 0.58
N ALA A 10 -0.03 -3.86 0.91
CA ALA A 10 -0.30 -4.21 2.30
C ALA A 10 0.96 -4.28 3.15
N ASP A 11 2.05 -4.85 2.62
CA ASP A 11 3.33 -4.95 3.33
C ASP A 11 4.05 -3.59 3.42
N PRO A 12 4.22 -2.83 2.30
CA PRO A 12 4.75 -1.47 2.36
C PRO A 12 3.98 -0.55 3.32
N CYS A 13 2.65 -0.57 3.26
CA CYS A 13 1.84 0.29 4.12
C CYS A 13 1.87 -0.13 5.57
N ARG A 14 1.91 -1.43 5.86
CA ARG A 14 2.09 -1.89 7.25
C ARG A 14 3.42 -1.45 7.83
N LYS A 15 4.50 -1.45 7.01
CA LYS A 15 5.82 -0.98 7.44
C LYS A 15 5.87 0.54 7.66
N GLU A 16 5.15 1.31 6.84
CA GLU A 16 5.17 2.78 6.90
C GLU A 16 4.19 3.37 7.92
N THR A 17 2.97 2.83 8.01
CA THR A 17 1.87 3.38 8.84
C THR A 17 1.46 2.48 10.01
N GLY A 18 1.92 1.23 10.03
CA GLY A 18 1.41 0.20 10.95
C GLY A 18 0.15 -0.51 10.45
N CYS A 19 -0.48 -0.03 9.36
CA CYS A 19 -1.74 -0.54 8.85
C CYS A 19 -1.60 -1.13 7.43
N PRO A 20 -2.19 -2.30 7.11
CA PRO A 20 -2.09 -2.91 5.78
C PRO A 20 -2.98 -2.22 4.72
N TYR A 21 -3.60 -1.10 5.05
CA TYR A 21 -4.55 -0.41 4.19
C TYR A 21 -3.85 0.48 3.17
N GLY A 22 -3.39 -0.15 2.09
CA GLY A 22 -2.89 0.53 0.89
C GLY A 22 -3.84 0.40 -0.29
N LYS A 23 -3.85 1.40 -1.16
CA LYS A 23 -4.42 1.30 -2.50
C LYS A 23 -3.30 1.37 -3.53
N CYS A 24 -3.44 0.59 -4.59
CA CYS A 24 -2.55 0.70 -5.74
C CYS A 24 -3.15 1.69 -6.76
N MET A 25 -2.46 2.79 -7.04
CA MET A 25 -2.85 3.80 -8.04
C MET A 25 -1.65 4.16 -8.92
N ASN A 26 -1.81 4.13 -10.25
CA ASN A 26 -0.72 4.41 -11.21
C ASN A 26 0.55 3.57 -10.97
N ARG A 27 0.38 2.30 -10.60
CA ARG A 27 1.46 1.39 -10.17
C ARG A 27 2.25 1.90 -8.96
N LYS A 28 1.74 2.84 -8.18
CA LYS A 28 2.31 3.30 -6.91
C LYS A 28 1.41 2.93 -5.75
N CYS A 29 2.01 2.50 -4.65
CA CYS A 29 1.29 2.28 -3.41
C CYS A 29 0.97 3.62 -2.76
N LYS A 30 -0.31 3.82 -2.44
CA LYS A 30 -0.79 4.92 -1.62
C LYS A 30 -1.32 4.33 -0.33
N CYS A 31 -0.58 4.52 0.75
CA CYS A 31 -0.95 4.05 2.07
C CYS A 31 -1.95 5.01 2.68
N ASN A 32 -3.11 4.48 3.06
CA ASN A 32 -4.03 5.22 3.91
C ASN A 32 -3.60 4.94 5.35
N ARG A 33 -3.69 5.97 6.21
CA ARG A 33 -3.68 5.73 7.66
C ARG A 33 -4.91 4.87 7.98
N CYS A 34 -4.82 4.04 9.03
CA CYS A 34 -6.04 3.63 9.71
C CYS A 34 -6.86 4.91 10.02
#